data_AF-A0A2E1FNR4-F1
#
_entry.id   AF-A0A2E1FNR4-F1
#
_cell.length_a   1.000
_cell.length_b   1.000
_cell.length_c   1.000
_cell.angle_alpha   90.00
_cell.angle_beta   90.00
_cell.angle_gamma   90.00
#
_symmetry.space_group_name_H-M   'P 1'
#
loop_
_entity.id
_entity.type
_entity.pdbx_description
1 polymer ?
#
loop_
_entity_poly.entity_id
_entity_poly.type
_entity_poly.pdbx_seq_one_letter_code
_entity_poly.pdbx_strand_id
1 'polypeptide(L)'
;MATRRKILTTLTIACFLLSIYQLYQIPAAVGWAGAALAHSIVFISMKTERIPDFDSDFLNILNVSLGIVATLVSAGQWIILDINGPFAMGISASALVIWVIRPRKKG
;
A
#
# COMPACT_ATOMS: atom_id res chain seq x y z
N MET A 1 7.34 20.66 2.94
CA MET A 1 6.62 19.65 2.09
C MET A 1 7.54 18.57 1.52
N ALA A 2 8.74 18.91 1.02
CA ALA A 2 9.65 17.93 0.42
C ALA A 2 10.07 16.80 1.40
N THR A 3 10.37 17.12 2.66
CA THR A 3 10.78 16.14 3.69
C THR A 3 9.69 15.11 3.98
N ARG A 4 8.43 15.54 4.15
CA ARG A 4 7.28 14.64 4.38
C ARG A 4 7.07 13.68 3.21
N ARG A 5 7.15 14.17 1.96
CA ARG A 5 7.02 13.31 0.78
C ARG A 5 8.16 12.30 0.69
N LYS A 6 9.41 12.69 1.01
CA LYS A 6 10.55 11.76 1.08
C LYS A 6 10.31 10.67 2.11
N ILE A 7 9.92 11.02 3.34
CA ILE A 7 9.63 10.07 4.43
C ILE A 7 8.57 9.06 3.99
N LEU A 8 7.43 9.53 3.47
CA LEU A 8 6.35 8.64 3.02
C LEU A 8 6.77 7.76 1.86
N THR A 9 7.57 8.27 0.92
CA THR A 9 8.11 7.46 -0.18
C THR A 9 9.02 6.34 0.36
N THR A 10 9.91 6.68 1.30
CA THR A 10 10.79 5.68 1.94
C THR A 10 10.00 4.64 2.70
N LEU A 11 8.97 5.04 3.45
CA LEU A 11 8.07 4.12 4.14
C LEU A 11 7.33 3.20 3.17
N THR A 12 6.79 3.72 2.07
CA THR A 12 6.14 2.91 1.04
C THR A 12 7.09 1.86 0.47
N ILE A 13 8.34 2.24 0.17
CA ILE A 13 9.36 1.31 -0.32
C ILE A 13 9.69 0.25 0.73
N ALA A 14 9.88 0.64 1.99
CA ALA A 14 10.16 -0.30 3.08
C ALA A 14 9.02 -1.31 3.27
N CYS A 15 7.77 -0.86 3.30
CA CYS A 15 6.60 -1.74 3.40
C CYS A 15 6.46 -2.65 2.18
N PHE A 16 6.75 -2.16 0.98
CA PHE A 16 6.78 -2.99 -0.24
C PHE A 16 7.81 -4.11 -0.13
N LEU A 17 9.07 -3.78 0.19
CA LEU A 17 10.15 -4.76 0.31
C LEU A 17 9.85 -5.79 1.42
N LEU A 18 9.34 -5.34 2.56
CA LEU A 18 8.89 -6.21 3.63
C LEU A 18 7.80 -7.17 3.17
N SER A 19 6.81 -6.67 2.41
CA SER A 19 5.71 -7.50 1.91
C SER A 19 6.21 -8.58 0.95
N ILE A 20 7.13 -8.23 0.04
CA ILE A 20 7.76 -9.20 -0.86
C ILE A 20 8.58 -10.24 -0.09
N TYR A 21 9.36 -9.80 0.89
CA TYR A 21 10.14 -10.71 1.74
C TYR A 21 9.24 -11.71 2.48
N GLN A 22 8.15 -11.23 3.09
CA GLN A 22 7.22 -12.08 3.81
C GLN A 22 6.44 -13.02 2.88
N LEU A 23 6.06 -12.56 1.68
CA LEU A 23 5.45 -13.42 0.67
C LEU A 23 6.39 -14.55 0.24
N TYR A 24 7.69 -14.28 0.14
CA TYR A 24 8.69 -15.31 -0.17
C TYR A 24 8.81 -16.35 0.95
N GLN A 25 8.74 -15.91 2.22
CA GLN A 25 8.79 -16.81 3.39
C GLN A 25 7.53 -17.66 3.54
N ILE A 26 6.36 -17.08 3.25
CA ILE A 26 5.06 -17.73 3.41
C ILE A 26 4.22 -17.51 2.14
N PRO A 27 4.45 -18.28 1.06
CA PRO A 27 3.75 -18.08 -0.22
C PRO A 27 2.23 -18.24 -0.14
N ALA A 28 1.73 -19.01 0.83
CA ALA A 28 0.29 -19.18 1.07
C ALA A 28 -0.39 -17.92 1.64
N ALA A 29 0.40 -16.98 2.19
CA ALA A 29 -0.09 -15.73 2.75
C ALA A 29 -0.29 -14.67 1.67
N VAL A 30 -1.28 -14.86 0.78
CA VAL A 30 -1.61 -13.93 -0.31
C VAL A 30 -1.91 -12.49 0.14
N GLY A 31 -2.20 -12.26 1.42
CA GLY A 31 -2.29 -10.93 2.02
C GLY A 31 -1.00 -10.11 1.83
N TRP A 32 0.17 -10.75 1.85
CA TRP A 32 1.45 -10.09 1.56
C TRP A 32 1.59 -9.69 0.10
N ALA A 33 1.04 -10.47 -0.84
CA ALA A 33 0.97 -10.09 -2.25
C ALA A 33 0.05 -8.85 -2.43
N GLY A 34 -1.11 -8.86 -1.76
CA GLY A 34 -2.02 -7.70 -1.73
C GLY A 34 -1.34 -6.44 -1.16
N ALA A 35 -0.61 -6.59 -0.05
CA ALA A 35 0.15 -5.51 0.56
C ALA A 35 1.21 -4.94 -0.40
N ALA A 36 1.98 -5.80 -1.06
CA ALA A 36 3.00 -5.38 -2.02
C ALA A 36 2.39 -4.59 -3.20
N LEU A 37 1.27 -5.07 -3.75
CA LEU A 37 0.56 -4.37 -4.82
C LEU A 37 0.01 -3.02 -4.37
N ALA A 38 -0.60 -2.95 -3.18
CA ALA A 38 -1.14 -1.70 -2.64
C ALA A 38 -0.04 -0.64 -2.48
N HIS A 39 1.11 -1.00 -1.90
CA HIS A 39 2.25 -0.07 -1.78
C HIS A 39 2.86 0.31 -3.12
N SER A 40 2.88 -0.60 -4.11
CA SER A 40 3.38 -0.31 -5.45
C SER A 40 2.52 0.75 -6.14
N ILE A 41 1.20 0.62 -6.07
CA ILE A 41 0.26 1.59 -6.66
C ILE A 41 0.37 2.94 -5.96
N VAL A 42 0.50 2.96 -4.62
CA VAL A 42 0.75 4.20 -3.85
C VAL A 42 2.03 4.88 -4.31
N PHE A 43 3.10 4.11 -4.49
CA PHE A 43 4.38 4.63 -4.96
C PHE A 43 4.27 5.24 -6.37
N ILE A 44 3.69 4.49 -7.31
CA ILE A 44 3.47 4.95 -8.70
C ILE A 44 2.64 6.24 -8.68
N SER A 45 1.56 6.26 -7.90
CA SER A 45 0.66 7.40 -7.83
C SER A 45 1.32 8.65 -7.27
N MET A 46 2.17 8.51 -6.24
CA MET A 46 2.99 9.62 -5.74
C MET A 46 4.01 10.14 -6.76
N LYS A 47 4.40 9.34 -7.76
CA LYS A 47 5.30 9.79 -8.84
C LYS A 47 4.53 10.46 -9.98
N THR A 48 3.39 9.88 -10.39
CA THR A 48 2.58 10.35 -11.51
C THR A 48 1.79 11.62 -11.21
N GLU A 49 1.45 11.90 -9.94
CA GLU A 49 0.83 13.17 -9.51
C GLU A 49 1.59 14.45 -9.91
N ARG A 50 2.86 14.31 -10.33
CA ARG A 50 3.66 15.44 -10.80
C ARG A 50 3.38 15.80 -12.26
N ILE A 51 2.80 14.89 -13.03
CA ILE A 51 2.53 15.00 -14.46
C ILE A 51 1.20 15.79 -14.64
N PRO A 52 1.21 16.94 -15.34
CA PRO A 52 0.04 17.83 -15.45
C PRO A 52 -1.22 17.22 -16.09
N ASP A 53 -1.08 16.23 -16.98
CA ASP A 53 -2.19 15.66 -17.76
C ASP A 53 -2.61 14.25 -17.28
N PHE A 54 -2.14 13.82 -16.11
CA PHE A 54 -2.39 12.47 -15.62
C PHE A 54 -3.70 12.42 -14.82
N ASP A 55 -4.61 11.53 -15.21
CA ASP A 55 -5.86 11.27 -14.48
C ASP A 55 -5.57 10.75 -13.06
N SER A 56 -5.66 11.67 -12.09
CA SER A 56 -5.47 11.38 -10.68
C SER A 56 -6.65 10.66 -10.04
N ASP A 57 -7.83 10.71 -10.65
CA ASP A 57 -9.06 10.17 -10.08
C ASP A 57 -9.09 8.65 -10.22
N PHE A 58 -8.68 8.13 -11.39
CA PHE A 58 -8.52 6.69 -11.57
C PHE A 58 -7.51 6.09 -10.58
N LEU A 59 -6.35 6.73 -10.40
CA LEU A 59 -5.37 6.29 -9.41
C LEU A 59 -5.91 6.38 -7.98
N ASN A 60 -6.70 7.40 -7.66
CA ASN A 60 -7.32 7.50 -6.35
C ASN A 60 -8.25 6.31 -6.09
N ILE A 61 -9.09 5.94 -7.05
CA ILE A 61 -9.95 4.76 -6.97
C ILE A 61 -9.11 3.49 -6.79
N LEU A 62 -8.03 3.32 -7.57
CA LEU A 62 -7.16 2.16 -7.45
C LEU A 62 -6.51 2.06 -6.07
N ASN A 63 -5.95 3.15 -5.54
CA ASN A 63 -5.30 3.15 -4.23
C ASN A 63 -6.28 2.80 -3.10
N VAL A 64 -7.49 3.37 -3.13
CA VAL A 64 -8.49 3.11 -2.10
C VAL A 64 -9.01 1.69 -2.21
N SER A 65 -9.41 1.27 -3.41
CA SER A 65 -9.96 -0.08 -3.64
C SER A 65 -8.96 -1.17 -3.29
N LEU A 66 -7.73 -1.09 -3.82
CA LEU A 66 -6.69 -2.09 -3.56
C LEU A 66 -6.25 -2.07 -2.10
N GLY A 67 -6.16 -0.91 -1.46
CA GLY A 67 -5.82 -0.84 -0.05
C GLY A 67 -6.88 -1.49 0.85
N ILE A 68 -8.17 -1.29 0.56
CA ILE A 68 -9.27 -1.95 1.29
C ILE A 68 -9.22 -3.46 1.06
N VAL A 69 -9.12 -3.90 -0.21
CA VAL A 69 -9.06 -5.33 -0.56
C VAL A 69 -7.85 -6.01 0.08
N ALA A 70 -6.66 -5.42 0.01
CA ALA A 70 -5.46 -5.97 0.63
C ALA A 70 -5.62 -6.13 2.15
N THR A 71 -6.24 -5.15 2.80
CA THR A 71 -6.49 -5.17 4.25
C THR A 71 -7.50 -6.26 4.61
N LEU A 72 -8.62 -6.37 3.89
CA LEU A 72 -9.64 -7.38 4.12
C LEU A 72 -9.12 -8.80 3.87
N VAL A 73 -8.37 -9.01 2.78
CA VAL A 73 -7.74 -10.30 2.47
C VAL A 73 -6.75 -10.67 3.58
N SER A 74 -5.92 -9.71 4.02
CA SER A 74 -4.97 -9.96 5.10
C SER A 74 -5.67 -10.28 6.41
N ALA A 75 -6.76 -9.56 6.74
CA ALA A 75 -7.57 -9.82 7.92
C ALA A 75 -8.25 -11.20 7.86
N GLY A 76 -8.81 -11.59 6.71
CA GLY A 76 -9.40 -12.91 6.51
C GLY A 76 -8.36 -14.03 6.68
N GLN A 77 -7.17 -13.87 6.09
CA GLN A 77 -6.09 -14.84 6.25
C GLN A 77 -5.58 -14.96 7.69
N TRP A 78 -5.67 -13.90 8.49
CA TRP A 78 -5.30 -13.95 9.89
C TRP A 78 -6.43 -14.52 10.75
N ILE A 79 -7.61 -13.90 10.72
CA ILE A 79 -8.71 -14.21 11.65
C ILE A 79 -9.35 -15.56 11.33
N ILE A 80 -9.45 -15.91 10.04
CA ILE A 80 -10.17 -17.12 9.61
C ILE A 80 -9.20 -18.27 9.37
N LEU A 81 -8.04 -18.00 8.78
CA LEU A 81 -7.11 -19.04 8.34
C LEU A 81 -5.84 -19.18 9.21
N ASP A 82 -5.58 -18.23 10.11
CA ASP A 82 -4.40 -18.18 11.00
C ASP A 82 -3.05 -18.32 10.26
N ILE A 83 -2.91 -17.71 9.07
CA ILE A 83 -1.73 -17.88 8.20
C ILE A 83 -0.69 -16.76 8.38
N ASN A 84 -1.11 -15.49 8.36
CA ASN A 84 -0.21 -14.33 8.16
C ASN A 84 -0.14 -13.36 9.35
N GLY A 85 -0.96 -13.59 10.38
CA GLY A 85 -0.98 -12.81 11.62
C GLY A 85 -1.49 -11.36 11.49
N PRO A 86 -1.65 -10.65 12.62
CA PRO A 86 -2.13 -9.26 12.64
C PRO A 86 -1.21 -8.28 11.91
N PHE A 87 0.07 -8.63 11.85
CA PHE A 87 1.08 -7.76 11.26
C PHE A 87 0.87 -7.58 9.75
N ALA A 88 0.46 -8.64 9.03
CA ALA A 88 0.14 -8.55 7.61
C ALA A 88 -1.03 -7.59 7.34
N MET A 89 -2.07 -7.64 8.18
CA MET A 89 -3.19 -6.71 8.11
C MET A 89 -2.74 -5.26 8.35
N GLY A 90 -1.91 -5.03 9.37
CA GLY A 90 -1.39 -3.70 9.69
C GLY A 90 -0.55 -3.11 8.56
N ILE A 91 0.33 -3.91 7.94
CA ILE A 91 1.11 -3.48 6.79
C ILE A 91 0.19 -3.15 5.61
N SER A 92 -0.78 -4.00 5.28
CA SER A 92 -1.76 -3.72 4.22
C SER A 92 -2.52 -2.42 4.44
N ALA A 93 -3.02 -2.18 5.66
CA ALA A 93 -3.74 -0.95 6.00
C ALA A 93 -2.85 0.30 5.90
N SER A 94 -1.54 0.16 6.14
CA SER A 94 -0.61 1.29 6.06
C SER A 94 -0.52 1.91 4.66
N ALA A 95 -0.80 1.16 3.59
CA ALA A 95 -0.87 1.71 2.24
C ALA A 95 -1.97 2.77 2.12
N LEU A 96 -3.17 2.51 2.68
CA LEU A 96 -4.26 3.50 2.73
C LEU A 96 -3.88 4.71 3.57
N VAL A 97 -3.27 4.48 4.74
CA VAL A 97 -2.84 5.58 5.62
C VAL A 97 -1.86 6.48 4.89
N ILE A 98 -0.82 5.91 4.27
CA ILE A 98 0.17 6.66 3.48
C ILE A 98 -0.52 7.44 2.35
N TRP A 99 -1.45 6.81 1.63
CA TRP A 99 -2.21 7.46 0.58
C TRP A 99 -3.00 8.67 1.09
N VAL A 100 -3.69 8.54 2.22
CA VAL A 100 -4.51 9.62 2.80
C VAL A 100 -3.64 10.79 3.28
N ILE A 101 -2.52 10.51 3.95
CA ILE A 101 -1.68 11.55 4.56
C ILE A 101 -0.65 12.16 3.61
N ARG A 102 -0.59 11.70 2.36
CA ARG A 102 0.38 12.21 1.38
C ARG A 102 0.20 13.71 1.13
N PRO A 103 1.28 14.48 0.89
CA PRO A 103 1.16 15.87 0.50
C PRO A 103 0.53 15.96 -0.90
N ARG A 104 -0.65 16.55 -1.02
CA ARG A 104 -1.29 16.86 -2.31
C ARG A 104 -0.69 18.14 -2.91
N LYS A 105 -0.61 18.24 -4.24
CA LYS A 105 -0.43 19.55 -4.89
C LYS A 105 -1.63 20.40 -4.47
N LYS A 106 -1.40 21.59 -3.89
CA LYS A 106 -2.48 22.59 -3.79
C LYS A 106 -2.82 22.96 -5.23
N GLY A 107 -4.10 22.85 -5.59
CA GLY A 107 -4.64 23.50 -6.78
C GLY A 107 -4.43 25.01 -6.69
#